data_AF-A0A267FKX2-F1
#
_entry.id   AF-A0A267FKX2-F1
#
_cell.length_a   1.000
_cell.length_b   1.000
_cell.length_c   1.000
_cell.angle_alpha   90.00
_cell.angle_beta   90.00
_cell.angle_gamma   90.00
#
_symmetry.space_group_name_H-M   'P 1'
#
loop_
_entity.id
_entity.type
_entity.pdbx_description
1 polymer ?
#
loop_
_entity_poly.entity_id
_entity_poly.type
_entity_poly.pdbx_seq_one_letter_code
_entity_poly.pdbx_strand_id
1 'polypeptide(L)' 'SSDSTMANLCPGLLWALIWFLALIFLAWPVSYIIAFVYILLLPFSACVGLLKPVCDTLLGVVNLCLTCAENMIAMKPLC' A
#
# COMPACT_ATOMS: atom_id res chain seq x y z
N SER A 1 -10.85 -23.36 -10.29
CA SER A 1 -11.48 -22.15 -10.83
C SER A 1 -12.55 -21.72 -9.84
N SER A 2 -12.14 -21.04 -8.77
CA SER A 2 -12.99 -20.74 -7.61
C SER A 2 -12.50 -19.36 -7.14
N ASP A 3 -13.25 -18.27 -7.24
CA ASP A 3 -14.54 -18.05 -6.61
C ASP A 3 -15.35 -17.02 -7.42
N SER A 4 -16.54 -17.44 -7.87
CA SER A 4 -17.50 -16.62 -8.61
C SER A 4 -18.87 -16.62 -7.92
N THR A 5 -18.91 -16.63 -6.57
CA THR A 5 -20.17 -16.64 -5.81
C THR A 5 -20.01 -15.97 -4.43
N MET A 6 -20.03 -14.64 -4.32
CA MET A 6 -20.55 -13.88 -3.16
C MET A 6 -20.59 -12.38 -3.54
N ALA A 7 -21.67 -11.61 -3.41
CA ALA A 7 -23.03 -11.81 -2.98
C ALA A 7 -23.77 -10.49 -3.29
N ASN A 8 -25.06 -10.42 -2.98
CA ASN A 8 -25.80 -9.17 -2.81
C ASN A 8 -25.21 -8.39 -1.62
N LEU A 9 -23.99 -7.88 -1.75
CA LEU A 9 -23.26 -7.21 -0.69
C LEU A 9 -23.55 -5.72 -0.81
N CYS A 10 -23.90 -5.12 0.33
CA CYS A 10 -24.14 -3.69 0.46
C CYS A 10 -23.08 -2.89 -0.31
N PRO A 11 -23.46 -1.82 -1.05
CA PRO A 11 -22.55 -1.09 -1.92
C PRO A 11 -21.23 -0.65 -1.25
N GLY A 12 -21.21 -0.48 0.08
CA GLY A 12 -20.00 -0.19 0.86
C GLY A 12 -18.96 -1.32 0.93
N LEU A 13 -19.36 -2.60 0.89
CA LEU A 13 -18.41 -3.72 1.00
C LEU A 13 -17.69 -4.00 -0.33
N LEU A 14 -18.39 -3.87 -1.45
CA LEU A 14 -17.78 -3.92 -2.78
C LEU A 14 -16.71 -2.83 -2.88
N TRP A 15 -17.02 -1.65 -2.35
CA TRP A 15 -16.08 -0.57 -2.28
C TRP A 15 -14.88 -0.93 -1.42
N ALA A 16 -15.08 -1.32 -0.16
CA ALA A 16 -13.97 -1.70 0.70
C ALA A 16 -12.98 -2.70 0.05
N LEU A 17 -13.49 -3.65 -0.72
CA LEU A 17 -12.68 -4.61 -1.48
C LEU A 17 -11.89 -3.95 -2.64
N ILE A 18 -12.45 -2.96 -3.33
CA ILE A 18 -11.73 -2.16 -4.34
C ILE A 18 -10.59 -1.36 -3.71
N TRP A 19 -10.81 -0.70 -2.56
CA TRP A 19 -9.72 -0.03 -1.82
C TRP A 19 -8.63 -1.01 -1.41
N PHE A 20 -9.00 -2.22 -0.97
CA PHE A 20 -8.04 -3.25 -0.54
C PHE A 20 -7.19 -3.75 -1.72
N LEU A 21 -7.82 -3.93 -2.88
CA LEU A 21 -7.11 -4.33 -4.08
C LEU A 21 -6.16 -3.23 -4.56
N ALA A 22 -6.60 -1.97 -4.51
CA ALA A 22 -5.74 -0.81 -4.80
C ALA A 22 -4.53 -0.74 -3.85
N LEU A 23 -4.75 -0.96 -2.54
CA LEU A 23 -3.68 -1.04 -1.55
C LEU A 23 -2.65 -2.12 -1.89
N ILE A 24 -3.08 -3.33 -2.26
CA ILE A 24 -2.19 -4.42 -2.65
C ILE A 24 -1.37 -4.06 -3.89
N PHE A 25 -2.02 -3.52 -4.93
CA PHE A 25 -1.34 -3.14 -6.16
C PHE A 25 -0.37 -1.97 -5.98
N LEU A 26 -0.60 -1.06 -5.02
CA LEU A 26 0.32 0.03 -4.71
C LEU A 26 1.46 -0.41 -3.76
N ALA A 27 1.15 -1.23 -2.77
CA ALA A 27 2.13 -1.70 -1.78
C ALA A 27 3.16 -2.65 -2.39
N TRP A 28 2.77 -3.47 -3.38
CA TRP A 28 3.66 -4.39 -4.07
C TRP A 28 4.87 -3.69 -4.71
N PRO A 29 4.72 -2.75 -5.67
CA PRO A 29 5.87 -2.13 -6.32
C PRO A 29 6.73 -1.34 -5.33
N VAL A 30 6.10 -0.69 -4.33
CA VAL A 30 6.82 0.04 -3.30
C VAL A 30 7.71 -0.89 -2.47
N SER A 31 7.16 -2.01 -2.00
CA SER A 31 7.93 -3.01 -1.23
C SER A 31 9.13 -3.53 -2.04
N TYR A 32 8.93 -3.80 -3.33
CA TYR A 32 9.99 -4.26 -4.22
C TYR A 32 11.11 -3.22 -4.39
N ILE A 33 10.75 -1.95 -4.62
CA ILE A 33 11.73 -0.86 -4.76
C ILE A 33 12.49 -0.65 -3.45
N ILE A 34 11.80 -0.64 -2.31
CA ILE A 34 12.44 -0.46 -1.00
C ILE A 34 13.39 -1.62 -0.70
N ALA A 35 13.00 -2.86 -0.95
CA ALA A 35 13.86 -4.02 -0.75
C ALA A 35 15.11 -3.97 -1.65
N PHE A 36 14.93 -3.59 -2.92
CA PHE A 36 16.03 -3.45 -3.87
C PHE A 36 17.03 -2.36 -3.44
N VAL A 37 16.52 -1.18 -3.08
CA VAL A 37 17.31 -0.05 -2.57
C VAL A 37 18.01 -0.47 -1.27
N TYR A 38 17.33 -1.14 -0.34
CA TYR A 38 17.90 -1.59 0.93
C TYR A 38 19.09 -2.55 0.74
N ILE A 39 18.98 -3.54 -0.17
CA ILE A 39 20.08 -4.47 -0.48
C ILE A 39 21.26 -3.75 -1.15
N LEU A 40 20.99 -2.81 -2.05
CA LEU A 40 22.04 -2.05 -2.72
C LEU A 40 22.75 -1.07 -1.76
N LEU A 41 22.03 -0.54 -0.78
CA LEU A 41 22.55 0.41 0.21
C LEU A 41 23.12 -0.24 1.47
N LEU A 42 22.88 -1.53 1.73
CA LEU A 42 23.48 -2.28 2.82
C LEU A 42 25.01 -2.05 3.00
N PRO A 43 25.84 -2.07 1.93
CA PRO A 43 27.27 -1.75 2.07
C PRO A 43 27.57 -0.26 2.29
N PHE A 44 26.67 0.65 1.88
CA PHE A 44 26.82 2.10 2.04
C PHE A 44 26.21 2.64 3.35
N SER A 45 25.37 1.85 4.01
CA SER A 45 24.70 2.18 5.27
C SER A 45 25.68 2.49 6.40
N ALA A 46 26.91 1.98 6.32
CA ALA A 46 27.95 2.26 7.30
C ALA A 46 28.59 3.65 7.13
N CYS A 47 28.47 4.29 5.96
CA CYS A 47 29.22 5.50 5.62
C CYS A 47 28.36 6.75 5.40
N VAL A 48 27.07 6.65 5.06
CA VAL A 48 26.27 7.83 4.69
C VAL A 48 24.82 7.67 5.17
N GLY A 49 24.26 8.72 5.78
CA GLY A 49 22.87 8.81 6.27
C GLY A 49 21.78 8.80 5.18
N LEU A 50 21.95 7.96 4.16
CA LEU A 50 21.12 7.82 2.96
C LEU A 50 19.78 7.11 3.24
N LEU A 51 19.51 6.72 4.49
CA LEU A 51 18.21 6.20 4.91
C LEU A 51 17.11 7.26 4.94
N LYS A 52 17.45 8.56 5.07
CA LYS A 52 16.46 9.65 5.15
C LYS A 52 15.47 9.67 3.99
N PRO A 53 15.89 9.72 2.71
CA PRO A 53 14.95 9.73 1.58
C PRO A 53 14.12 8.44 1.49
N VAL A 54 14.68 7.29 1.88
CA VAL A 54 13.94 6.01 1.91
C VAL A 54 12.87 6.04 3.00
N CYS A 55 13.21 6.56 4.18
CA CYS A 55 12.25 6.77 5.27
C CYS A 55 11.15 7.75 4.89
N ASP A 56 11.46 8.90 4.26
CA ASP A 56 10.46 9.87 3.81
C ASP A 56 9.50 9.26 2.77
N THR A 57 10.04 8.47 1.84
CA THR A 57 9.23 7.77 0.82
C THR A 57 8.32 6.72 1.47
N LEU A 58 8.85 5.94 2.43
CA LEU A 58 8.09 4.97 3.19
C LEU A 58 6.96 5.66 3.99
N LEU A 59 7.25 6.79 4.64
CA LEU A 59 6.28 7.56 5.41
C LEU A 59 5.17 8.11 4.51
N GLY A 60 5.51 8.60 3.32
CA GLY A 60 4.55 9.03 2.31
C GLY A 60 3.61 7.91 1.86
N VAL A 61 4.17 6.72 1.57
CA VAL A 61 3.37 5.56 1.15
C VAL A 61 2.51 5.03 2.30
N VAL A 62 3.03 4.96 3.52
CA VAL A 62 2.27 4.54 4.70
C VAL A 62 1.09 5.47 4.96
N ASN A 63 1.27 6.78 4.83
CA ASN A 63 0.15 7.74 4.94
C ASN A 63 -0.90 7.50 3.85
N LEU A 64 -0.47 7.23 2.63
CA LEU A 64 -1.39 6.95 1.52
C LEU A 64 -2.17 5.66 1.80
N CYS A 65 -1.52 4.60 2.28
CA CYS A 65 -2.17 3.38 2.70
C CYS A 65 -3.16 3.61 3.86
N LEU A 66 -2.79 4.46 4.81
CA LEU A 66 -3.64 4.84 5.93
C LEU A 66 -4.90 5.56 5.44
N THR A 67 -4.75 6.54 4.55
CA THR A 67 -5.87 7.26 3.94
C THR A 67 -6.78 6.30 3.15
N CYS A 68 -6.22 5.33 2.43
CA CYS A 68 -7.02 4.29 1.77
C CYS A 68 -7.79 3.42 2.78
N ALA A 69 -7.15 3.03 3.88
CA ALA A 69 -7.78 2.25 4.94
C ALA A 69 -8.88 3.04 5.67
N GLU A 70 -8.67 4.32 5.92
CA GLU A 70 -9.69 5.21 6.49
C GLU A 70 -10.89 5.35 5.55
N ASN A 71 -10.67 5.52 4.26
CA ASN A 71 -11.75 5.57 3.27
C ASN A 71 -12.47 4.21 3.12
N MET A 72 -11.75 3.10 3.31
CA MET A 72 -12.32 1.75 3.36
C MET A 72 -13.25 1.57 4.56
N ILE A 73 -12.81 1.97 5.76
CA ILE A 73 -13.60 1.88 7.00
C ILE A 73 -14.80 2.83 6.95
N ALA A 74 -14.62 4.02 6.37
CA ALA A 74 -15.69 4.98 6.14
C ALA A 74 -16.69 4.54 5.06
N MET A 75 -16.45 3.41 4.38
CA MET A 75 -17.25 2.91 3.24
C MET A 75 -17.54 4.01 2.20
N LYS A 76 -16.56 4.89 1.98
CA LYS A 76 -16.77 6.08 1.16
C LYS A 76 -16.77 5.70 -0.33
N PRO A 77 -17.83 6.04 -1.09
CA PRO A 77 -17.85 5.80 -2.52
C PRO A 77 -16.80 6.65 -3.29
N LEU A 78 -16.41 6.23 -4.51
CA LEU A 78 -15.30 6.80 -5.34
C LEU A 78 -15.84 7.93 -6.20
N CYS A 79 -17.11 8.23 -5.96
CA CYS A 79 -18.01 9.09 -6.65
C CYS A 79 -18.73 9.89 -5.56
#